data_AF-A0A9D5CTY7-F1
#
_entry.id   AF-A0A9D5CTY7-F1
#
_cell.length_a   1.000
_cell.length_b   1.000
_cell.length_c   1.000
_cell.angle_alpha   90.00
_cell.angle_beta   90.00
_cell.angle_gamma   90.00
#
_symmetry.space_group_name_H-M   'P 1'
#
loop_
_entity.id
_entity.type
_entity.pdbx_description
1 polymer ?
#
loop_
_entity_poly.entity_id
_entity_poly.type
_entity_poly.pdbx_seq_one_letter_code
_entity_poly.pdbx_strand_id
1 'polypeptide(L)'
;MELVYPGEIIKQDMYKSCSPASQGRFNVTGKIVICETWLSENIDKGEVVKRAGGAAMILLSQSWDRFTTKSEAHVLPTAHLSHADSLKVVSYFRTTKNGMATIVFGGTQSGVRRSRAVASFSSRRPSLRNGGILKPDVVGPGVDILAAWHKQVGPKPTRSPDTAFNFASGCPWQHLYSLGS
;
A
#
# COMPACT_ATOMS: atom_id res chain seq x y z
N MET A 1 3.63 20.90 -0.07
CA MET A 1 2.35 21.01 0.67
C MET A 1 2.60 20.69 2.13
N GLU A 2 1.78 21.21 3.05
CA GLU A 2 1.91 20.92 4.48
C GLU A 2 1.61 19.43 4.75
N LEU A 3 2.41 18.82 5.63
CA LEU A 3 2.28 17.44 6.04
C LEU A 3 1.50 17.35 7.36
N VAL A 4 0.51 16.46 7.43
CA VAL A 4 -0.28 16.23 8.65
C VAL A 4 -0.32 14.75 8.97
N TYR A 5 -0.11 14.42 10.24
CA TYR A 5 -0.26 13.06 10.74
C TYR A 5 -1.34 13.00 11.83
N PRO A 6 -2.62 12.71 11.47
CA PRO A 6 -3.74 12.68 12.42
C PRO A 6 -3.53 11.70 13.58
N GLY A 7 -2.91 10.56 13.29
CA GLY A 7 -2.59 9.52 14.28
C GLY A 7 -1.64 9.96 15.38
N GLU A 8 -0.70 10.85 15.08
CA GLU A 8 0.25 11.37 16.05
C GLU A 8 -0.37 12.47 16.94
N ILE A 9 -1.32 13.21 16.38
CA ILE A 9 -2.03 14.30 17.08
C ILE A 9 -3.08 13.73 18.05
N ILE A 10 -3.94 12.84 17.58
CA ILE A 10 -5.10 12.35 18.34
C ILE A 10 -4.77 11.05 19.10
N LYS A 11 -3.67 10.36 18.75
CA LYS A 11 -3.17 9.15 19.43
C LYS A 11 -4.18 8.00 19.53
N GLN A 12 -5.07 7.85 18.55
CA GLN A 12 -5.91 6.64 18.42
C GLN A 12 -5.68 5.95 17.08
N ASP A 13 -5.82 4.63 17.07
CA ASP A 13 -5.51 3.80 15.90
C ASP A 13 -6.40 4.09 14.69
N MET A 14 -7.65 4.53 14.90
CA MET A 14 -8.53 4.95 13.81
C MET A 14 -7.97 6.15 13.02
N TYR A 15 -7.28 7.08 13.69
CA TYR A 15 -6.65 8.24 13.04
C TYR A 15 -5.27 7.91 12.47
N LYS A 16 -4.51 7.01 13.12
CA LYS A 16 -3.26 6.49 12.55
C LYS A 16 -3.53 5.79 11.23
N SER A 17 -4.58 4.97 11.18
CA SER A 17 -4.96 4.21 10.01
C SER A 17 -5.81 4.99 9.00
N CYS A 18 -6.26 6.21 9.30
CA CYS A 18 -7.24 6.93 8.48
C CYS A 18 -8.46 6.06 8.12
N SER A 19 -8.91 5.24 9.08
CA SER A 19 -9.97 4.27 8.83
C SER A 19 -11.31 4.98 8.58
N PRO A 20 -12.31 4.31 7.96
CA PRO A 20 -13.65 4.87 7.78
C PRO A 20 -14.29 5.40 9.08
N ALA A 21 -13.94 4.82 10.24
CA ALA A 21 -14.41 5.28 11.55
C ALA A 21 -13.93 6.69 11.94
N SER A 22 -12.84 7.17 11.32
CA SER A 22 -12.29 8.52 11.51
C SER A 22 -12.89 9.56 10.55
N GLN A 23 -13.74 9.16 9.62
CA GLN A 23 -14.31 10.03 8.59
C GLN A 23 -15.12 11.19 9.22
N GLY A 24 -14.91 12.40 8.72
CA GLY A 24 -15.60 13.62 9.19
C GLY A 24 -15.11 14.14 10.54
N ARG A 25 -14.09 13.54 11.14
CA ARG A 25 -13.56 13.92 12.46
C ARG A 25 -12.28 14.74 12.41
N PHE A 26 -11.78 15.04 11.22
CA PHE A 26 -10.63 15.91 11.00
C PHE A 26 -10.73 16.61 9.64
N ASN A 27 -10.20 17.83 9.55
CA ASN A 27 -10.12 18.61 8.31
C ASN A 27 -8.66 18.73 7.88
N VAL A 28 -8.35 18.26 6.67
CA VAL A 28 -7.00 18.20 6.09
C VAL A 28 -6.98 18.84 4.70
N THR A 29 -7.88 19.82 4.48
CA THR A 29 -8.05 20.50 3.20
C THR A 29 -6.73 21.02 2.66
N GLY A 30 -6.34 20.54 1.47
CA GLY A 30 -5.12 20.97 0.76
C GLY A 30 -3.80 20.40 1.31
N LYS A 31 -3.86 19.45 2.26
CA LYS A 31 -2.66 18.90 2.93
C LYS A 31 -2.32 17.48 2.47
N ILE A 32 -1.08 17.07 2.71
CA ILE A 32 -0.64 15.68 2.53
C ILE A 32 -0.83 14.95 3.85
N VAL A 33 -1.57 13.84 3.82
CA VAL A 33 -1.95 13.11 5.03
C VAL A 33 -1.13 11.84 5.16
N ILE A 34 -0.55 11.63 6.34
CA ILE A 34 0.14 10.40 6.71
C ILE A 34 -0.87 9.42 7.31
N CYS A 35 -0.91 8.20 6.77
CA CYS A 35 -1.75 7.10 7.24
C CYS A 35 -0.94 5.80 7.31
N GLU A 36 -1.25 4.90 8.24
CA GLU A 36 -0.60 3.60 8.39
C GLU A 36 -1.43 2.46 7.77
N THR A 37 -0.78 1.38 7.30
CA THR A 37 -1.40 0.20 6.66
C THR A 37 -2.12 -0.76 7.63
N TRP A 38 -2.98 -0.23 8.51
CA TRP A 38 -3.70 -0.97 9.56
C TRP A 38 -5.23 -0.82 9.51
N LEU A 39 -6.01 -1.74 10.09
CA LEU A 39 -7.49 -1.73 10.25
C LEU A 39 -8.40 -1.72 9.02
N SER A 40 -7.96 -1.25 7.86
CA SER A 40 -8.81 -1.07 6.66
C SER A 40 -7.98 -1.17 5.39
N GLU A 41 -8.64 -1.40 4.26
CA GLU A 41 -7.98 -1.43 2.96
C GLU A 41 -7.36 -0.06 2.63
N ASN A 42 -6.22 -0.08 1.93
CA ASN A 42 -5.49 1.13 1.60
C ASN A 42 -6.28 2.06 0.67
N ILE A 43 -7.17 1.51 -0.16
CA ILE A 43 -8.04 2.26 -1.07
C ILE A 43 -9.10 3.03 -0.26
N ASP A 44 -9.74 2.39 0.72
CA ASP A 44 -10.76 3.03 1.58
C ASP A 44 -10.17 4.22 2.35
N LYS A 45 -8.93 4.11 2.82
CA LYS A 45 -8.22 5.23 3.48
C LYS A 45 -8.08 6.43 2.55
N GLY A 46 -7.76 6.18 1.28
CA GLY A 46 -7.69 7.22 0.26
C GLY A 46 -9.03 7.95 0.08
N GLU A 47 -10.16 7.23 0.15
CA GLU A 47 -11.49 7.84 0.12
C GLU A 47 -11.74 8.72 1.34
N VAL A 48 -11.39 8.25 2.54
CA VAL A 48 -11.53 9.02 3.78
C VAL A 48 -10.73 10.32 3.70
N VAL A 49 -9.46 10.25 3.27
CA VAL A 49 -8.59 11.42 3.11
C VAL A 49 -9.16 12.37 2.05
N LYS A 50 -9.62 11.86 0.91
CA LYS A 50 -10.23 12.68 -0.16
C LYS A 50 -11.47 13.42 0.34
N ARG A 51 -12.36 12.73 1.06
CA ARG A 51 -13.58 13.33 1.64
C ARG A 51 -13.26 14.38 2.70
N ALA A 52 -12.16 14.24 3.42
CA ALA A 52 -11.67 15.23 4.39
C ALA A 52 -10.92 16.42 3.75
N GLY A 53 -10.86 16.48 2.41
CA GLY A 53 -10.23 17.55 1.63
C GLY A 53 -8.73 17.37 1.39
N GLY A 54 -8.16 16.22 1.75
CA GLY A 54 -6.73 15.94 1.59
C GLY A 54 -6.30 15.98 0.11
N ALA A 55 -5.15 16.60 -0.16
CA ALA A 55 -4.60 16.71 -1.50
C ALA A 55 -3.81 15.46 -1.92
N ALA A 56 -3.18 14.77 -0.97
CA ALA A 56 -2.42 13.55 -1.21
C ALA A 56 -2.31 12.70 0.07
N MET A 57 -1.86 11.44 -0.07
CA MET A 57 -1.66 10.52 1.04
C MET A 57 -0.28 9.86 1.01
N ILE A 58 0.31 9.64 2.18
CA ILE A 58 1.48 8.79 2.36
C ILE A 58 1.07 7.60 3.22
N LEU A 59 1.22 6.39 2.67
CA LEU A 59 0.96 5.14 3.38
C LEU A 59 2.25 4.61 4.00
N LEU A 60 2.23 4.48 5.32
CA LEU A 60 3.31 3.94 6.12
C LEU A 60 3.09 2.46 6.37
N SER A 61 4.01 1.63 5.88
CA SER A 61 4.03 0.20 6.14
C SER A 61 4.36 -0.13 7.60
N GLN A 62 3.72 -1.16 8.12
CA GLN A 62 3.96 -1.70 9.46
C GLN A 62 5.22 -2.57 9.48
N SER A 63 5.70 -2.94 10.68
CA SER A 63 6.94 -3.70 10.83
C SER A 63 6.90 -5.08 10.15
N TRP A 64 5.72 -5.73 10.12
CA TRP A 64 5.53 -7.02 9.44
C TRP A 64 5.57 -6.93 7.91
N ASP A 65 5.30 -5.76 7.33
CA ASP A 65 5.32 -5.55 5.88
C ASP A 65 6.76 -5.53 5.33
N ARG A 66 7.73 -5.15 6.17
CA ARG A 66 9.16 -5.02 5.82
C ARG A 66 9.35 -4.09 4.61
N PHE A 67 9.69 -4.65 3.45
CA PHE A 67 9.88 -3.95 2.18
C PHE A 67 8.72 -4.18 1.21
N THR A 68 7.68 -4.89 1.63
CA THR A 68 6.52 -5.22 0.78
C THR A 68 5.61 -4.01 0.69
N THR A 69 5.62 -3.37 -0.46
CA THR A 69 4.67 -2.33 -0.85
C THR A 69 3.76 -2.86 -1.95
N LYS A 70 2.62 -2.22 -2.17
CA LYS A 70 1.69 -2.56 -3.26
C LYS A 70 1.43 -1.33 -4.13
N SER A 71 1.40 -1.52 -5.44
CA SER A 71 1.03 -0.52 -6.43
C SER A 71 -0.49 -0.50 -6.64
N GLU A 72 -1.23 -0.08 -5.62
CA GLU A 72 -2.69 0.00 -5.64
C GLU A 72 -3.17 1.28 -6.35
N ALA A 73 -4.29 1.18 -7.07
CA ALA A 73 -4.93 2.35 -7.67
C ALA A 73 -5.68 3.15 -6.61
N HIS A 74 -5.16 4.31 -6.23
CA HIS A 74 -5.77 5.20 -5.25
C HIS A 74 -6.62 6.31 -5.89
N VAL A 75 -7.62 6.79 -5.14
CA VAL A 75 -8.54 7.87 -5.56
C VAL A 75 -7.93 9.28 -5.52
N LEU A 76 -6.71 9.40 -5.00
CA LEU A 76 -5.87 10.60 -4.90
C LEU A 76 -4.38 10.18 -5.02
N PRO A 77 -3.44 11.12 -5.25
CA PRO A 77 -2.02 10.81 -5.28
C PRO A 77 -1.55 10.17 -3.96
N THR A 78 -1.01 8.96 -4.04
CA THR A 78 -0.55 8.20 -2.86
C THR A 78 0.87 7.68 -3.04
N ALA A 79 1.70 7.82 -2.01
CA ALA A 79 2.99 7.14 -1.93
C ALA A 79 2.95 6.06 -0.85
N HIS A 80 3.15 4.79 -1.24
CA HIS A 80 3.27 3.67 -0.30
C HIS A 80 4.75 3.40 0.01
N LEU A 81 5.14 3.60 1.26
CA LEU A 81 6.52 3.53 1.71
C LEU A 81 6.80 2.24 2.45
N SER A 82 8.00 1.69 2.26
CA SER A 82 8.52 0.57 3.07
C SER A 82 8.53 0.93 4.56
N HIS A 83 8.61 -0.07 5.44
CA HIS A 83 8.68 0.21 6.88
C HIS A 83 9.91 1.06 7.25
N ALA A 84 11.07 0.78 6.64
CA ALA A 84 12.29 1.51 6.89
C ALA A 84 12.17 3.00 6.49
N ASP A 85 11.54 3.29 5.35
CA ASP A 85 11.31 4.67 4.91
C ASP A 85 10.18 5.35 5.69
N SER A 86 9.20 4.57 6.14
CA SER A 86 8.12 5.04 7.00
C SER A 86 8.65 5.63 8.31
N LEU A 87 9.62 4.96 8.93
CA LEU A 87 10.29 5.46 10.13
C LEU A 87 11.00 6.81 9.89
N LYS A 88 11.60 7.00 8.71
CA LYS A 88 12.23 8.27 8.34
C LYS A 88 11.20 9.40 8.21
N VAL A 89 10.05 9.13 7.58
CA VAL A 89 8.96 10.11 7.45
C VAL A 89 8.37 10.48 8.80
N VAL A 90 8.14 9.50 9.68
CA VAL A 90 7.65 9.76 11.04
C VAL A 90 8.67 10.58 11.84
N SER A 91 9.96 10.25 11.73
CA SER A 91 11.03 11.03 12.35
C SER A 91 11.04 12.47 11.84
N TYR A 92 10.97 12.67 10.52
CA TYR A 92 10.91 13.99 9.89
C TYR A 92 9.72 14.82 10.39
N PHE A 93 8.52 14.22 10.47
CA PHE A 93 7.32 14.89 10.98
C PHE A 93 7.48 15.33 12.44
N ARG A 94 8.12 14.51 13.28
CA ARG A 94 8.32 14.81 14.72
C ARG A 94 9.37 15.89 14.96
N THR A 95 10.43 15.94 14.15
CA THR A 95 11.55 16.86 14.35
C THR A 95 11.38 18.19 13.64
N THR A 96 10.56 18.24 12.59
CA THR A 96 10.40 19.42 11.74
C THR A 96 9.10 20.14 12.06
N LYS A 97 9.20 21.38 12.57
CA LYS A 97 8.03 22.26 12.70
C LYS A 97 7.50 22.60 11.30
N ASN A 98 6.20 22.42 11.08
CA ASN A 98 5.52 22.68 9.80
C ASN A 98 6.18 21.94 8.62
N GLY A 99 6.48 20.65 8.80
CA GLY A 99 7.06 19.81 7.75
C GLY A 99 6.27 19.91 6.44
N MET A 100 6.99 20.05 5.33
CA MET A 100 6.42 20.10 4.00
C MET A 100 6.87 18.89 3.18
N ALA A 101 5.99 18.39 2.32
CA ALA A 101 6.31 17.32 1.39
C ALA A 101 5.73 17.61 0.00
N THR A 102 6.29 16.93 -0.99
CA THR A 102 5.84 16.94 -2.37
C THR A 102 5.89 15.51 -2.87
N ILE A 103 4.80 15.06 -3.50
CA ILE A 103 4.74 13.75 -4.16
C ILE A 103 4.87 14.01 -5.67
N VAL A 104 5.88 13.40 -6.29
CA VAL A 104 6.12 13.49 -7.73
C VAL A 104 6.01 12.10 -8.31
N PHE A 105 5.21 11.95 -9.37
CA PHE A 105 5.11 10.71 -10.10
C PHE A 105 6.29 10.59 -11.08
N GLY A 106 7.19 9.64 -10.82
CA GLY A 106 8.38 9.41 -11.64
C GLY A 106 8.23 8.32 -12.71
N GLY A 107 7.02 7.77 -12.91
CA GLY A 107 6.80 6.61 -13.76
C GLY A 107 7.38 5.31 -13.21
N THR A 108 7.30 4.25 -14.02
CA THR A 108 7.88 2.94 -13.68
C THR A 108 9.39 2.97 -13.91
N GLN A 109 10.16 2.76 -12.85
CA GLN A 109 11.61 2.64 -12.93
C GLN A 109 12.01 1.16 -12.95
N SER A 110 12.69 0.72 -14.00
CA SER A 110 13.27 -0.62 -14.12
C SER A 110 14.73 -0.63 -13.64
N GLY A 111 15.29 -1.80 -13.35
CA GLY A 111 16.69 -1.95 -12.94
C GLY A 111 17.02 -1.47 -11.52
N VAL A 112 16.02 -1.01 -10.75
CA VAL A 112 16.19 -0.68 -9.34
C VAL A 112 16.50 -1.97 -8.58
N ARG A 113 17.72 -2.09 -8.05
CA ARG A 113 18.19 -3.24 -7.29
C ARG A 113 17.54 -3.27 -5.90
N ARG A 114 16.23 -3.54 -5.85
CA ARG A 114 15.53 -3.91 -4.63
C ARG A 114 15.94 -5.33 -4.27
N SER A 115 16.14 -5.60 -2.98
CA SER A 115 16.51 -6.93 -2.48
C SER A 115 15.54 -7.98 -3.03
N ARG A 116 16.05 -9.10 -3.55
CA ARG A 116 15.24 -10.28 -3.88
C ARG A 116 14.67 -10.81 -2.56
N ALA A 117 13.51 -10.29 -2.19
CA ALA A 117 12.89 -10.54 -0.90
C ALA A 117 11.58 -11.29 -1.08
N VAL A 118 11.35 -12.29 -0.24
CA VAL A 118 10.06 -12.96 -0.14
C VAL A 118 9.06 -11.98 0.50
N ALA A 119 7.96 -11.72 -0.19
CA ALA A 119 6.90 -10.82 0.27
C ALA A 119 6.40 -11.21 1.68
N SER A 120 5.93 -10.21 2.44
CA SER A 120 5.42 -10.42 3.80
C SER A 120 4.23 -11.38 3.84
N PHE A 121 3.39 -11.36 2.81
CA PHE A 121 2.19 -12.20 2.70
C PHE A 121 2.46 -13.65 2.25
N SER A 122 3.68 -13.97 1.79
CA SER A 122 3.99 -15.35 1.36
C SER A 122 3.97 -16.28 2.57
N SER A 123 3.25 -17.40 2.46
CA SER A 123 3.28 -18.45 3.48
C SER A 123 4.69 -19.04 3.62
N ARG A 124 5.10 -19.33 4.86
CA ARG A 124 6.48 -19.78 5.20
C ARG A 124 6.54 -21.02 6.08
N ARG A 125 5.38 -21.53 6.52
CA ARG A 125 5.38 -22.67 7.46
C ARG A 125 5.64 -23.96 6.70
N PRO A 126 6.43 -24.90 7.27
CA PRO A 126 6.49 -26.27 6.79
C PRO A 126 5.07 -26.83 6.70
N SER A 127 4.81 -27.65 5.68
CA SER A 127 3.50 -28.29 5.55
C SER A 127 3.28 -29.23 6.74
N LEU A 128 2.21 -28.99 7.51
CA LEU A 128 1.75 -29.89 8.56
C LEU A 128 1.34 -31.27 8.01
N ARG A 129 1.11 -31.37 6.69
CA ARG A 129 0.60 -32.56 6.02
C ARG A 129 1.70 -33.46 5.45
N ASN A 130 2.94 -32.97 5.36
CA ASN A 130 4.00 -33.63 4.59
C ASN A 130 5.18 -34.10 5.47
N GLY A 131 4.98 -34.30 6.77
CA GLY A 131 5.96 -34.97 7.63
C GLY A 131 7.35 -34.30 7.72
N GLY A 132 7.43 -32.97 7.54
CA GLY A 132 8.70 -32.22 7.63
C GLY A 132 9.36 -31.87 6.29
N ILE A 133 8.73 -32.16 5.15
CA ILE A 133 9.22 -31.69 3.84
C ILE A 133 9.17 -30.16 3.76
N LEU A 134 10.29 -29.54 3.38
CA LEU A 134 10.44 -28.10 3.24
C LEU A 134 9.53 -27.56 2.11
N LYS A 135 8.79 -26.50 2.41
CA LYS A 135 7.96 -25.74 1.46
C LYS A 135 8.19 -24.24 1.71
N PRO A 136 8.06 -23.37 0.68
CA PRO A 136 7.70 -23.66 -0.72
C PRO A 136 8.88 -24.25 -1.52
N ASP A 137 8.60 -24.96 -2.62
CA ASP A 137 9.66 -25.58 -3.44
C ASP A 137 10.37 -24.55 -4.34
N VAL A 138 9.64 -23.54 -4.84
CA VAL A 138 10.13 -22.53 -5.79
C VAL A 138 9.60 -21.15 -5.37
N VAL A 139 10.41 -20.11 -5.60
CA VAL A 139 10.02 -18.71 -5.40
C VAL A 139 10.14 -17.97 -6.73
N GLY A 140 9.09 -17.25 -7.12
CA GLY A 140 9.05 -16.44 -8.34
C GLY A 140 8.52 -15.02 -8.10
N PRO A 141 8.50 -14.16 -9.15
CA PRO A 141 7.87 -12.84 -9.08
C PRO A 141 6.37 -12.95 -8.79
N GLY A 142 5.87 -12.20 -7.80
CA GLY A 142 4.45 -12.24 -7.40
C GLY A 142 3.94 -10.98 -6.70
N VAL A 143 4.71 -9.88 -6.74
CA VAL A 143 4.34 -8.57 -6.21
C VAL A 143 4.32 -7.60 -7.37
N ASP A 144 3.27 -6.79 -7.46
CA ASP A 144 3.05 -5.76 -8.50
C ASP A 144 3.25 -6.31 -9.92
N ILE A 145 2.61 -7.44 -10.22
CA ILE A 145 2.58 -8.05 -11.54
C ILE A 145 1.52 -7.33 -12.39
N LEU A 146 1.95 -6.79 -13.54
CA LEU A 146 1.05 -6.22 -14.54
C LEU A 146 0.43 -7.37 -15.36
N ALA A 147 -0.89 -7.49 -15.34
CA ALA A 147 -1.62 -8.51 -16.08
C ALA A 147 -2.89 -7.94 -16.71
N ALA A 148 -3.45 -8.66 -17.69
CA ALA A 148 -4.74 -8.33 -18.28
C ALA A 148 -5.85 -8.37 -17.20
N TRP A 149 -6.78 -7.43 -17.30
CA TRP A 149 -7.90 -7.29 -16.37
C TRP A 149 -9.21 -7.21 -17.12
N HIS A 150 -10.26 -7.79 -16.53
CA HIS A 150 -11.58 -7.74 -17.12
C HIS A 150 -12.10 -6.29 -17.14
N LYS A 151 -12.63 -5.86 -18.28
CA LYS A 151 -13.49 -4.68 -18.31
C LYS A 151 -14.79 -5.01 -17.60
N GLN A 152 -15.30 -4.07 -16.83
CA GLN A 152 -16.49 -4.30 -16.04
C GLN A 152 -17.70 -4.55 -16.94
N VAL A 153 -18.38 -5.67 -16.72
CA VAL A 153 -19.62 -6.04 -17.39
C VAL A 153 -20.67 -6.37 -16.34
N GLY A 154 -21.82 -5.69 -16.38
CA GLY A 154 -22.96 -5.89 -15.46
C GLY A 154 -23.45 -4.62 -14.74
N PRO A 155 -24.63 -4.66 -14.10
CA PRO A 155 -25.32 -3.49 -13.56
C PRO A 155 -24.71 -2.89 -12.27
N LYS A 156 -23.72 -3.56 -11.67
CA LYS A 156 -22.97 -3.07 -10.49
C LYS A 156 -21.46 -3.15 -10.75
N PRO A 157 -20.88 -2.18 -11.45
CA PRO A 157 -19.43 -2.08 -11.61
C PRO A 157 -18.73 -2.11 -10.24
N THR A 158 -17.66 -2.90 -10.10
CA THR A 158 -16.79 -2.88 -8.92
C THR A 158 -16.03 -1.54 -8.85
N ARG A 159 -15.34 -1.21 -7.76
CA ARG A 159 -14.54 0.04 -7.68
C ARG A 159 -13.25 0.02 -8.55
N SER A 160 -13.06 -1.00 -9.40
CA SER A 160 -11.89 -1.08 -10.28
C SER A 160 -11.97 -0.06 -11.41
N PRO A 161 -10.85 0.57 -11.78
CA PRO A 161 -10.79 1.41 -12.97
C PRO A 161 -11.14 0.60 -14.24
N ASP A 162 -11.77 1.24 -15.23
CA ASP A 162 -12.06 0.63 -16.54
C ASP A 162 -10.77 0.52 -17.38
N THR A 163 -9.88 -0.36 -16.95
CA THR A 163 -8.58 -0.60 -17.58
C THR A 163 -8.48 -2.04 -18.06
N ALA A 164 -7.91 -2.22 -19.25
CA ALA A 164 -7.64 -3.54 -19.80
C ALA A 164 -6.50 -4.28 -19.07
N PHE A 165 -5.74 -3.57 -18.23
CA PHE A 165 -4.62 -4.10 -17.46
C PHE A 165 -4.65 -3.54 -16.03
N ASN A 166 -4.11 -4.30 -15.09
CA ASN A 166 -3.99 -3.88 -13.69
C ASN A 166 -2.74 -4.51 -13.03
N PHE A 167 -2.27 -3.90 -11.95
CA PHE A 167 -1.24 -4.46 -11.08
C PHE A 167 -1.88 -5.31 -9.98
N ALA A 168 -1.36 -6.52 -9.78
CA ALA A 168 -1.82 -7.41 -8.72
C ALA A 168 -0.65 -8.08 -7.99
N SER A 169 -0.88 -8.44 -6.73
CA SER A 169 0.10 -9.09 -5.85
C SER A 169 -0.50 -10.32 -5.19
N GLY A 170 0.27 -11.40 -5.07
CA GLY A 170 -0.15 -12.64 -4.45
C GLY A 170 0.61 -13.86 -4.96
N CYS A 171 0.58 -14.96 -4.19
CA CYS A 171 1.19 -16.23 -4.59
C CYS A 171 0.63 -16.83 -5.90
N PRO A 172 -0.68 -16.71 -6.23
CA PRO A 172 -1.20 -17.26 -7.50
C PRO A 172 -0.50 -16.68 -8.75
N TRP A 173 -0.04 -15.44 -8.69
CA TRP A 173 0.67 -14.78 -9.80
C TRP A 173 2.06 -15.38 -10.03
N GLN A 174 2.68 -15.98 -9.00
CA GLN A 174 3.95 -16.72 -9.16
C GLN A 174 3.75 -17.99 -9.97
N HIS A 175 2.64 -18.71 -9.76
CA HIS A 175 2.33 -19.94 -10.51
C HIS A 175 2.10 -19.67 -12.00
N LEU A 176 1.43 -18.57 -12.35
CA LEU A 176 1.23 -18.18 -13.75
C LEU A 176 2.56 -17.90 -14.46
N TYR A 177 3.51 -17.29 -13.76
CA TYR A 177 4.85 -17.04 -14.31
C TYR A 177 5.57 -18.34 -14.66
N SER A 178 5.47 -19.38 -13.82
CA SER A 178 6.12 -20.68 -14.06
C SER A 178 5.53 -21.50 -15.21
N LEU A 179 4.32 -21.18 -15.68
CA LEU A 179 3.67 -21.88 -16.79
C LEU A 179 3.95 -21.21 -18.15
N GLY A 180 4.45 -19.97 -18.15
CA GLY A 180 4.70 -19.18 -19.35
C GLY A 180 6.17 -19.12 -19.79
N SER A 181 7.06 -19.84 -19.10
CA SER A 181 8.51 -19.93 -19.35
C SER A 181 8.90 -21.34 -19.74
#